data_AF-A0A970JZZ3-F1
#
_entry.id   AF-A0A970JZZ3-F1
#
_cell.length_a   1.000
_cell.length_b   1.000
_cell.length_c   1.000
_cell.angle_alpha   90.00
_cell.angle_beta   90.00
_cell.angle_gamma   90.00
#
_symmetry.space_group_name_H-M   'P 1'
#
loop_
_entity.id
_entity.type
_entity.pdbx_description
1 polymer ?
#
loop_
_entity_poly.entity_id
_entity_poly.type
_entity_poly.pdbx_seq_one_letter_code
_entity_poly.pdbx_strand_id
1 'polypeptide(L)'
;DIRKGKLCNSYVEIDISADGLYTFMLRRWPFEVNTAIREGLPGEIKDWFSGGKAIPVVQAKIKVGDFEHSVPVTDQDQSIVFTTHLKAGPAHLQTFFEDEDENTRGAYYVYVRKEKQATCPE
;
A
#
# COMPACT_ATOMS: atom_id res chain seq x y z
N ASP A 1 -10.63 7.47 -10.60
CA ASP A 1 -11.46 6.31 -10.31
C ASP A 1 -10.55 5.13 -10.00
N ILE A 2 -10.66 4.62 -8.77
CA ILE A 2 -9.87 3.52 -8.21
C ILE A 2 -10.08 2.25 -9.04
N ARG A 3 -11.30 1.97 -9.50
CA ARG A 3 -11.60 0.74 -10.26
C ARG A 3 -11.03 0.76 -11.67
N LYS A 4 -10.83 1.96 -12.22
CA LYS A 4 -10.22 2.17 -13.55
C LYS A 4 -8.69 2.18 -13.54
N GLY A 5 -8.05 2.11 -12.38
CA GLY A 5 -6.59 2.09 -12.35
C GLY A 5 -5.94 3.44 -12.65
N LYS A 6 -6.55 4.55 -12.25
CA LYS A 6 -6.07 5.90 -12.63
C LYS A 6 -4.60 6.10 -12.25
N LEU A 7 -3.82 6.65 -13.17
CA LEU A 7 -2.46 7.14 -12.94
C LEU A 7 -2.50 8.39 -12.07
N CYS A 8 -2.39 8.20 -10.77
CA CYS A 8 -2.27 9.28 -9.80
C CYS A 8 -1.55 8.82 -8.54
N ASN A 9 -0.65 9.67 -8.05
CA ASN A 9 0.01 9.53 -6.76
C ASN A 9 -0.33 10.74 -5.90
N SER A 10 -0.44 10.50 -4.61
CA SER A 10 -0.48 11.54 -3.59
C SER A 10 0.52 11.18 -2.49
N TYR A 11 0.81 12.17 -1.65
CA TYR A 11 1.43 11.93 -0.35
C TYR A 11 0.41 12.26 0.74
N VAL A 12 0.67 11.74 1.94
CA VAL A 12 -0.11 12.03 3.14
C VAL A 12 0.85 12.50 4.22
N GLU A 13 0.51 13.62 4.84
CA GLU A 13 1.15 14.09 6.06
C GLU A 13 0.65 13.24 7.23
N ILE A 14 1.58 12.60 7.94
CA ILE A 14 1.27 11.81 9.14
C ILE A 14 2.06 12.35 10.33
N ASP A 15 1.44 12.32 11.50
CA ASP A 15 2.14 12.59 12.76
C ASP A 15 2.35 11.27 13.50
N ILE A 16 3.62 10.92 13.72
CA ILE A 16 4.00 9.75 14.48
C ILE A 16 3.92 10.11 15.96
N SER A 17 2.87 9.65 16.63
CA SER A 17 2.63 9.99 18.05
C SER A 17 3.73 9.53 19.02
N ALA A 18 4.48 8.47 18.69
CA ALA A 18 5.54 7.94 19.54
C ALA A 18 6.56 7.11 18.77
N ASP A 19 7.82 7.16 19.20
CA ASP A 19 8.88 6.29 18.71
C ASP A 19 8.46 4.81 18.71
N GLY A 20 8.89 4.07 17.70
CA GLY A 20 8.71 2.62 17.68
C GLY A 20 8.81 1.99 16.31
N LEU A 21 8.55 0.70 16.28
CA LEU A 21 8.47 -0.11 15.06
C LEU A 21 7.05 -0.04 14.49
N TYR A 22 6.95 0.29 13.21
CA TYR A 22 5.69 0.39 12.49
C TYR A 22 5.70 -0.53 11.29
N THR A 23 4.55 -1.17 11.05
CA THR A 23 4.29 -2.00 9.87
C THR A 23 3.26 -1.31 8.99
N PHE A 24 3.61 -1.17 7.72
CA PHE A 24 2.79 -0.60 6.65
C PHE A 24 2.43 -1.71 5.67
N MET A 25 1.13 -1.96 5.51
CA MET A 25 0.62 -2.93 4.55
C MET A 25 -0.06 -2.19 3.40
N LEU A 26 0.58 -2.23 2.23
CA LEU A 26 0.07 -1.64 1.00
C LEU A 26 -0.85 -2.63 0.31
N ARG A 27 -2.05 -2.18 -0.06
CA ARG A 27 -3.01 -2.97 -0.82
C ARG A 27 -3.64 -2.14 -1.92
N ARG A 28 -4.05 -2.85 -2.97
CA ARG A 28 -4.89 -2.29 -4.02
C ARG A 28 -6.38 -2.49 -3.73
N TRP A 29 -6.73 -3.67 -3.20
CA TRP A 29 -8.09 -4.01 -2.80
C TRP A 29 -8.23 -3.93 -1.28
N PRO A 30 -9.41 -3.52 -0.77
CA PRO A 30 -9.65 -3.52 0.66
C PRO A 30 -9.59 -4.96 1.20
N PHE A 31 -9.31 -5.08 2.50
CA PHE A 31 -9.04 -6.38 3.13
C PHE A 31 -10.17 -7.41 2.91
N GLU A 32 -11.42 -6.96 2.94
CA GLU A 32 -12.63 -7.77 2.84
C GLU A 32 -12.78 -8.50 1.50
N VAL A 33 -12.16 -7.95 0.45
CA VAL A 33 -12.26 -8.50 -0.91
C VAL A 33 -11.17 -9.56 -1.15
N ASN A 34 -10.06 -9.50 -0.42
CA ASN A 34 -9.00 -10.49 -0.43
C ASN A 34 -8.49 -10.92 -1.82
N THR A 35 -8.35 -9.96 -2.73
CA THR A 35 -7.91 -10.17 -4.13
C THR A 35 -6.45 -9.73 -4.31
N ALA A 36 -5.74 -10.34 -5.25
CA ALA A 36 -4.34 -9.99 -5.53
C ALA A 36 -4.22 -8.55 -6.09
N ILE A 37 -3.06 -7.93 -5.87
CA ILE A 37 -2.76 -6.55 -6.33
C ILE A 37 -2.88 -6.46 -7.86
N ARG A 38 -2.42 -7.49 -8.58
CA ARG A 38 -2.42 -7.51 -10.04
C ARG A 38 -3.81 -7.81 -10.63
N GLU A 39 -4.66 -8.48 -9.86
CA GLU A 39 -5.97 -8.93 -10.31
C GLU A 39 -7.00 -7.82 -10.45
N GLY A 40 -7.94 -8.01 -11.37
CA GLY A 40 -9.16 -7.23 -11.47
C GLY A 40 -10.26 -7.80 -10.56
N LEU A 41 -11.39 -7.11 -10.48
CA LEU A 41 -12.60 -7.64 -9.86
C LEU A 41 -13.68 -7.85 -10.91
N PRO A 42 -14.38 -9.00 -10.93
CA PRO A 42 -15.52 -9.18 -11.80
C PRO A 42 -16.64 -8.20 -11.39
N GLY A 43 -17.37 -7.72 -12.39
CA GLY A 43 -18.51 -6.83 -12.17
C GLY A 43 -18.99 -6.28 -13.50
N GLU A 44 -20.19 -6.68 -13.91
CA GLU A 44 -20.89 -5.98 -15.00
C GLU A 44 -21.08 -4.52 -14.61
N ILE A 45 -21.04 -3.62 -15.59
CA ILE A 45 -21.36 -2.22 -15.36
C ILE A 45 -22.87 -2.13 -15.05
N LYS A 46 -23.22 -1.94 -13.77
CA LYS A 46 -24.57 -1.60 -13.33
C LYS A 46 -24.53 -0.25 -12.61
N ASP A 47 -25.17 0.75 -13.22
CA ASP A 47 -25.21 2.13 -12.75
C ASP A 47 -23.81 2.69 -12.41
N TRP A 48 -23.49 2.84 -11.12
CA TRP A 48 -22.27 3.43 -10.57
C TRP A 48 -21.20 2.38 -10.20
N PHE A 49 -21.51 1.09 -10.39
CA PHE A 49 -20.64 -0.03 -10.02
C PHE A 49 -20.17 -0.75 -11.29
N SER A 50 -18.87 -0.75 -11.52
CA SER A 50 -18.21 -1.54 -12.54
C SER A 50 -17.21 -2.49 -11.89
N GLY A 51 -16.86 -3.57 -12.56
CA GLY A 51 -15.68 -4.37 -12.22
C GLY A 51 -14.41 -3.52 -12.16
N GLY A 52 -13.38 -4.11 -11.55
CA GLY A 52 -12.03 -3.55 -11.49
C GLY A 52 -11.15 -4.08 -12.61
N LYS A 53 -10.46 -3.21 -13.36
CA LYS A 53 -9.51 -3.65 -14.41
C LYS A 53 -8.28 -4.29 -13.78
N ALA A 54 -7.74 -5.40 -14.30
CA ALA A 54 -6.41 -5.87 -13.88
C ALA A 54 -5.32 -4.82 -14.18
N ILE A 55 -4.30 -4.72 -13.32
CA ILE A 55 -3.16 -3.79 -13.49
C ILE A 55 -1.88 -4.61 -13.31
N PRO A 56 -0.96 -4.61 -14.28
CA PRO A 56 0.26 -5.42 -14.22
C PRO A 56 1.33 -4.76 -13.33
N VAL A 57 1.02 -4.59 -12.04
CA VAL A 57 1.95 -4.04 -11.04
C VAL A 57 3.10 -5.02 -10.85
N VAL A 58 4.33 -4.55 -11.04
CA VAL A 58 5.56 -5.35 -10.86
C VAL A 58 6.36 -4.93 -9.65
N GLN A 59 6.16 -3.73 -9.13
CA GLN A 59 6.91 -3.22 -7.99
C GLN A 59 6.03 -2.37 -7.07
N ALA A 60 6.22 -2.54 -5.77
CA ALA A 60 5.64 -1.70 -4.73
C ALA A 60 6.74 -0.96 -4.00
N LYS A 61 6.53 0.33 -3.74
CA LYS A 61 7.49 1.19 -3.06
C LYS A 61 6.79 2.01 -1.98
N ILE A 62 7.49 2.22 -0.87
CA ILE A 62 7.09 3.13 0.21
C ILE A 62 8.21 4.13 0.48
N LYS A 63 7.81 5.35 0.80
CA LYS A 63 8.66 6.38 1.38
C LYS A 63 7.96 6.93 2.63
N VAL A 64 8.57 6.82 3.79
CA VAL A 64 8.07 7.36 5.06
C VAL A 64 9.20 7.95 5.89
N GLY A 65 9.21 9.28 6.02
CA GLY A 65 10.38 9.99 6.56
C GLY A 65 11.63 9.68 5.73
N ASP A 66 12.69 9.21 6.39
CA ASP A 66 13.96 8.81 5.74
C ASP A 66 13.95 7.36 5.22
N PHE A 67 12.91 6.58 5.55
CA PHE A 67 12.81 5.20 5.10
C PHE A 67 12.23 5.13 3.69
N GLU A 68 12.97 4.54 2.76
CA GLU A 68 12.55 4.30 1.38
C GLU A 68 12.92 2.88 0.95
N HIS A 69 11.94 2.11 0.51
CA HIS A 69 12.19 0.73 0.07
C HIS A 69 11.20 0.27 -1.00
N SER A 70 11.68 -0.62 -1.87
CA SER A 70 10.93 -1.21 -2.98
C SER A 70 10.98 -2.73 -2.90
N VAL A 71 9.87 -3.40 -3.20
CA VAL A 71 9.71 -4.86 -3.20
C VAL A 71 8.99 -5.27 -4.49
N PRO A 72 9.43 -6.35 -5.18
CA PRO A 72 8.74 -6.86 -6.36
C PRO A 72 7.35 -7.41 -5.99
N VAL A 73 6.41 -7.29 -6.92
CA VAL A 73 5.03 -7.76 -6.79
C VAL A 73 4.78 -8.94 -7.72
N THR A 74 4.36 -10.06 -7.14
CA THR A 74 3.99 -11.29 -7.85
C THR A 74 2.48 -11.37 -8.08
N ASP A 75 2.04 -12.30 -8.93
CA ASP A 75 0.62 -12.54 -9.21
C ASP A 75 -0.17 -13.02 -7.99
N GLN A 76 0.50 -13.52 -6.94
CA GLN A 76 -0.15 -14.04 -5.74
C GLN A 76 -0.23 -13.01 -4.61
N ASP A 77 0.45 -11.87 -4.74
CA ASP A 77 0.53 -10.89 -3.66
C ASP A 77 -0.77 -10.12 -3.51
N GLN A 78 -1.44 -10.33 -2.40
CA GLN A 78 -2.62 -9.55 -1.97
C GLN A 78 -2.23 -8.25 -1.27
N SER A 79 -1.03 -8.21 -0.72
CA SER A 79 -0.48 -7.06 -0.01
C SER A 79 1.04 -7.10 0.00
N ILE A 80 1.67 -5.92 0.06
CA ILE A 80 3.09 -5.78 0.33
C ILE A 80 3.28 -5.14 1.69
N VAL A 81 4.16 -5.72 2.50
CA VAL A 81 4.37 -5.30 3.89
C VAL A 81 5.77 -4.73 4.05
N PHE A 82 5.84 -3.54 4.65
CA PHE A 82 7.08 -2.88 5.03
C PHE A 82 7.10 -2.67 6.53
N THR A 83 8.26 -2.85 7.15
CA THR A 83 8.44 -2.63 8.58
C THR A 83 9.64 -1.73 8.82
N THR A 84 9.46 -0.64 9.56
CA THR A 84 10.53 0.33 9.83
C THR A 84 10.37 0.99 11.20
N HIS A 85 11.48 1.43 11.78
CA HIS A 85 11.45 2.24 12.99
C HIS A 85 11.23 3.71 12.63
N LEU A 86 10.27 4.35 13.28
CA LEU A 86 10.00 5.77 13.11
C LEU A 86 10.18 6.50 14.44
N LYS A 87 10.67 7.75 14.34
CA LYS A 87 10.71 8.70 15.43
C LYS A 87 9.39 9.46 15.54
N ALA A 88 9.06 9.89 16.74
CA ALA A 88 7.90 10.73 16.98
C ALA A 88 8.02 12.07 16.25
N GLY A 89 6.89 12.58 15.77
CA GLY A 89 6.79 13.82 15.02
C GLY A 89 6.29 13.64 13.58
N PRO A 90 6.28 14.74 12.79
CA PRO A 90 5.73 14.74 11.44
C PRO A 90 6.59 13.92 10.47
N ALA A 91 5.92 13.22 9.56
CA ALA A 91 6.55 12.49 8.47
C ALA A 91 5.70 12.51 7.20
N HIS A 92 6.36 12.51 6.04
CA HIS A 92 5.71 12.36 4.75
C HIS A 92 5.58 10.88 4.40
N LEU A 93 4.35 10.40 4.21
CA LEU A 93 4.08 9.07 3.68
C LEU A 93 3.71 9.15 2.20
N GLN A 94 4.46 8.45 1.37
CA GLN A 94 4.17 8.28 -0.05
C GLN A 94 4.32 6.82 -0.47
N THR A 95 3.47 6.36 -1.37
CA THR A 95 3.44 4.97 -1.83
C THR A 95 3.32 4.92 -3.33
N PHE A 96 3.85 3.84 -3.92
CA PHE A 96 3.83 3.63 -5.37
C PHE A 96 3.61 2.15 -5.67
N PHE A 97 2.74 1.89 -6.62
CA PHE A 97 2.64 0.67 -7.41
C PHE A 97 3.04 1.03 -8.83
N GLU A 98 4.12 0.41 -9.29
CA GLU A 98 4.73 0.61 -10.59
C GLU A 98 4.40 -0.59 -11.48
N ASP A 99 3.95 -0.33 -12.71
CA ASP A 99 3.67 -1.37 -13.70
C ASP A 99 4.84 -1.59 -14.69
N GLU A 100 4.69 -2.59 -15.56
CA GLU A 100 5.70 -2.98 -16.57
C GLU A 100 6.11 -1.84 -17.53
N ASP A 101 5.25 -0.82 -17.67
CA ASP A 101 5.47 0.36 -18.51
C ASP A 101 6.01 1.55 -17.69
N GLU A 102 6.54 1.29 -16.48
CA GLU A 102 7.05 2.29 -15.52
C GLU A 102 6.01 3.30 -15.01
N ASN A 103 4.71 3.06 -15.25
CA ASN A 103 3.69 3.96 -14.76
C ASN A 103 3.43 3.73 -13.28
N THR A 104 3.39 4.82 -12.51
CA THR A 104 3.20 4.75 -11.05
C THR A 104 1.80 5.20 -10.61
N ARG A 105 1.30 4.54 -9.56
CA ARG A 105 0.02 4.82 -8.90
C ARG A 105 0.17 4.70 -7.39
N GLY A 106 -0.57 5.47 -6.60
CA GLY A 106 -0.54 5.33 -5.15
C GLY A 106 -1.09 3.97 -4.75
N ALA A 107 -0.65 3.43 -3.61
CA ALA A 107 -1.39 2.34 -3.00
C ALA A 107 -2.80 2.81 -2.65
N TYR A 108 -3.81 1.96 -2.87
CA TYR A 108 -5.21 2.37 -2.72
C TYR A 108 -5.65 2.32 -1.26
N TYR A 109 -5.04 1.39 -0.52
CA TYR A 109 -5.19 1.25 0.92
C TYR A 109 -3.81 1.10 1.54
N VAL A 110 -3.61 1.79 2.66
CA VAL A 110 -2.44 1.64 3.50
C VAL A 110 -2.94 1.36 4.91
N TYR A 111 -2.66 0.17 5.42
CA TYR A 111 -2.94 -0.17 6.80
C TYR A 111 -1.66 -0.01 7.60
N VAL A 112 -1.75 0.71 8.71
CA VAL A 112 -0.60 1.02 9.57
C VAL A 112 -0.82 0.42 10.95
N ARG A 113 0.18 -0.28 11.47
CA ARG A 113 0.17 -0.82 12.83
C ARG A 113 1.47 -0.47 13.54
N LYS A 114 1.38 -0.01 14.78
CA LYS A 114 2.52 0.04 15.69
C LYS A 114 2.74 -1.35 16.28
N GLU A 115 3.93 -1.90 16.12
CA GLU A 115 4.29 -3.19 16.70
C GLU A 115 4.52 -3.05 18.21
N LYS A 116 4.03 -4.03 18.98
CA LYS A 116 4.31 -4.09 20.42
C LYS A 116 5.75 -4.55 20.61
N GLN A 117 6.52 -3.85 21.44
CA GLN A 117 7.80 -4.38 21.89
C GLN A 117 7.54 -5.69 22.64
N ALA A 118 8.25 -6.75 22.26
CA ALA A 118 8.29 -7.96 23.05
C ALA A 118 8.94 -7.63 24.40
N THR A 119 8.16 -7.60 25.46
CA THR A 119 8.69 -7.63 26.82
C THR A 119 9.30 -9.00 27.04
N CYS A 120 10.62 -9.08 27.15
CA CYS A 120 11.30 -10.28 27.63
C CYS A 120 10.83 -10.49 29.09
N PRO A 121 10.13 -11.58 29.44
CA PRO A 121 9.85 -11.87 30.84
C PRO A 121 11.16 -12.17 31.55
N GLU A 122 11.32 -11.59 32.74
CA GLU A 122 12.42 -11.90 33.69
C GLU A 122 12.32 -13.32 34.24
#